data_AF-A0A1H7J5K0-F1
#
_entry.id   AF-A0A1H7J5K0-F1
#
_cell.length_a   1.000
_cell.length_b   1.000
_cell.length_c   1.000
_cell.angle_alpha   90.00
_cell.angle_beta   90.00
_cell.angle_gamma   90.00
#
_symmetry.space_group_name_H-M   'P 1'
#
loop_
_entity.id
_entity.type
_entity.pdbx_description
1 polymer ?
#
loop_
_entity_poly.entity_id
_entity_poly.type
_entity_poly.pdbx_seq_one_letter_code
_entity_poly.pdbx_strand_id
1 'polypeptide(L)'
;MPAHQKVNLFRDQLTAEVRPAESDRDIYFTDERPEFILSITNNMNVGIGGESSLTWMIAVGDEKPKPHIREDIDVSVPAKETVEFTIGGELLAFEGHTILGLNTGGMRAPHSDSPVLQKSSGSSYKPALSFTTWDREHYRVIHEQPKRTQEFALVSSISIVTLAIVQVGVTANEPIVSVGIGAIILYIFWRTGRTQRTSRNKS
;
A
#
# COMPACT_ATOMS: atom_id res chain seq x y z
N MET A 1 2.98 5.61 1.42
CA MET A 1 4.29 5.19 0.88
C MET A 1 4.76 3.95 1.63
N PRO A 2 4.69 2.76 1.01
CA PRO A 2 5.22 1.51 1.54
C PRO A 2 6.72 1.65 1.71
N ALA A 3 7.21 1.27 2.89
CA ALA A 3 8.64 1.24 3.13
C ALA A 3 9.17 -0.10 2.61
N HIS A 4 9.97 -0.05 1.56
CA HIS A 4 10.77 -1.19 1.12
C HIS A 4 12.16 -1.10 1.75
N GLN A 5 12.71 -2.23 2.17
CA GLN A 5 14.01 -2.31 2.78
C GLN A 5 14.80 -3.46 2.17
N LYS A 6 16.06 -3.18 1.82
CA LYS A 6 17.03 -4.20 1.47
C LYS A 6 17.37 -5.05 2.69
N VAL A 7 17.14 -6.35 2.58
CA VAL A 7 17.38 -7.32 3.65
C VAL A 7 18.67 -8.09 3.36
N ASN A 8 19.59 -8.06 4.33
CA ASN A 8 20.78 -8.89 4.29
C ASN A 8 20.46 -10.33 4.71
N LEU A 9 20.46 -11.27 3.77
CA LEU A 9 20.24 -12.69 4.03
C LEU A 9 21.50 -13.34 4.61
N PHE A 10 22.68 -13.01 4.06
CA PHE A 10 23.97 -13.46 4.58
C PHE A 10 25.08 -12.42 4.36
N ARG A 11 25.60 -11.83 5.46
CA ARG A 11 26.81 -10.98 5.55
C ARG A 11 27.11 -10.12 4.30
N ASP A 12 26.14 -9.32 3.85
CA ASP A 12 26.15 -8.45 2.63
C ASP A 12 26.44 -9.16 1.29
N GLN A 13 26.81 -10.43 1.33
CA GLN A 13 27.09 -11.29 0.19
C GLN A 13 25.82 -11.81 -0.47
N LEU A 14 24.75 -11.97 0.30
CA LEU A 14 23.44 -12.34 -0.20
C LEU A 14 22.40 -11.34 0.34
N THR A 15 21.75 -10.63 -0.57
CA THR A 15 20.80 -9.58 -0.24
C THR A 15 19.49 -9.78 -0.98
N ALA A 16 18.38 -9.39 -0.36
CA ALA A 16 17.05 -9.52 -0.93
C ALA A 16 16.28 -8.21 -0.83
N GLU A 17 15.48 -7.93 -1.85
CA GLU A 17 14.54 -6.81 -1.89
C GLU A 17 13.17 -7.34 -2.29
N VAL A 18 12.12 -6.74 -1.74
CA VAL A 18 10.73 -7.15 -2.05
C VAL A 18 9.97 -5.94 -2.52
N ARG A 19 9.23 -6.11 -3.62
CA ARG A 19 8.36 -5.10 -4.21
C ARG A 19 7.01 -5.70 -4.59
N PRO A 20 5.93 -4.89 -4.60
CA PRO A 20 4.68 -5.27 -5.24
C PRO A 20 4.89 -5.76 -6.68
N ALA A 21 4.17 -6.82 -7.08
CA ALA A 21 4.15 -7.25 -8.47
C ALA A 21 3.44 -6.21 -9.36
N GLU A 22 2.36 -5.62 -8.86
CA GLU A 22 1.68 -4.49 -9.48
C GLU A 22 2.28 -3.18 -8.97
N SER A 23 2.85 -2.37 -9.87
CA SER A 23 3.41 -1.06 -9.52
C SER A 23 2.33 -0.09 -9.03
N ASP A 24 2.67 0.75 -8.05
CA ASP A 24 1.86 1.88 -7.55
C ASP A 24 0.73 1.55 -6.55
N ARG A 25 0.83 0.41 -5.84
CA ARG A 25 -0.14 0.03 -4.80
C ARG A 25 0.43 0.09 -3.38
N ASP A 26 -0.16 0.98 -2.59
CA ASP A 26 0.14 1.19 -1.16
C ASP A 26 -0.88 0.50 -0.23
N ILE A 27 -2.05 0.15 -0.77
CA ILE A 27 -3.19 -0.40 -0.04
C ILE A 27 -3.60 -1.70 -0.71
N TYR A 28 -3.75 -2.73 0.11
CA TYR A 28 -4.30 -4.03 -0.29
C TYR A 28 -5.59 -4.29 0.46
N PHE A 29 -6.44 -5.15 -0.10
CA PHE A 29 -7.70 -5.51 0.53
C PHE A 29 -7.70 -6.93 1.09
N THR A 30 -8.53 -7.16 2.11
CA THR A 30 -8.65 -8.47 2.77
C THR A 30 -9.23 -9.56 1.87
N ASP A 31 -9.94 -9.16 0.81
CA ASP A 31 -10.49 -10.02 -0.24
C ASP A 31 -9.50 -10.30 -1.38
N GLU A 32 -8.28 -9.77 -1.31
CA GLU A 32 -7.25 -9.90 -2.34
C GLU A 32 -6.18 -10.93 -1.98
N ARG A 33 -5.52 -11.43 -3.03
CA ARG A 33 -4.40 -12.37 -2.97
C ARG A 33 -3.18 -11.76 -3.65
N PRO A 34 -2.53 -10.76 -3.03
CA PRO A 34 -1.48 -10.01 -3.71
C PRO A 34 -0.21 -10.84 -3.87
N GLU A 35 0.44 -10.64 -5.02
CA GLU A 35 1.75 -11.20 -5.34
C GLU A 35 2.83 -10.13 -5.19
N PHE A 36 4.01 -10.57 -4.77
CA PHE A 36 5.19 -9.75 -4.58
C PHE A 36 6.37 -10.36 -5.33
N ILE A 37 7.23 -9.49 -5.85
CA ILE A 37 8.49 -9.87 -6.47
C ILE A 37 9.58 -9.77 -5.42
N LEU A 38 10.21 -10.90 -5.15
CA LEU A 38 11.40 -11.06 -4.32
C LEU A 38 12.62 -11.12 -5.23
N SER A 39 13.44 -10.07 -5.22
CA SER A 39 14.70 -10.02 -5.97
C SER A 39 15.85 -10.38 -5.04
N ILE A 40 16.53 -11.50 -5.29
CA ILE A 40 17.70 -11.94 -4.52
C ILE A 40 18.96 -11.72 -5.35
N THR A 41 19.90 -10.95 -4.79
CA THR A 41 21.20 -10.65 -5.38
C THR A 41 22.30 -11.40 -4.66
N ASN A 42 23.03 -12.22 -5.41
CA ASN A 42 24.18 -12.98 -4.93
C ASN A 42 25.49 -12.29 -5.35
N ASN A 43 26.16 -11.67 -4.39
CA ASN A 43 27.45 -11.01 -4.57
C ASN A 43 28.65 -11.95 -4.38
N MET A 44 28.43 -13.25 -4.12
CA MET A 44 29.51 -14.23 -3.99
C MET A 44 30.08 -14.62 -5.36
N ASN A 45 31.28 -15.22 -5.35
CA ASN A 45 31.89 -15.79 -6.55
C ASN A 45 31.38 -17.20 -6.86
N VAL A 46 30.50 -17.73 -6.02
CA VAL A 46 29.88 -19.06 -6.11
C VAL A 46 28.36 -18.92 -6.08
N GLY A 47 27.65 -19.81 -6.77
CA GLY A 47 26.19 -19.85 -6.77
C GLY A 47 25.63 -20.49 -5.50
N ILE A 48 24.42 -20.09 -5.10
CA ILE A 48 23.60 -20.82 -4.13
C ILE A 48 22.61 -21.69 -4.92
N GLY A 49 22.50 -22.99 -4.61
CA GLY A 49 21.62 -23.88 -5.38
C GLY A 49 21.36 -25.25 -4.75
N GLY A 50 20.48 -26.02 -5.41
CA GLY A 50 20.14 -27.43 -5.14
C GLY A 50 19.18 -27.68 -3.98
N GLU A 51 19.44 -27.06 -2.83
CA GLU A 51 18.68 -27.28 -1.57
C GLU A 51 18.51 -25.98 -0.77
N SER A 52 18.80 -24.83 -1.40
CA SER A 52 18.71 -23.54 -0.75
C SER A 52 17.26 -23.12 -0.60
N SER A 53 16.85 -22.74 0.60
CA SER A 53 15.47 -22.38 0.92
C SER A 53 15.42 -21.11 1.76
N LEU A 54 14.46 -20.25 1.47
CA LEU A 54 14.20 -19.01 2.18
C LEU A 54 12.77 -19.04 2.73
N THR A 55 12.58 -18.62 3.98
CA THR A 55 11.25 -18.48 4.55
C THR A 55 10.77 -17.05 4.38
N TRP A 56 9.61 -16.85 3.77
CA TRP A 56 8.91 -15.56 3.74
C TRP A 56 7.67 -15.62 4.62
N MET A 57 7.26 -14.46 5.13
CA MET A 57 6.20 -14.35 6.12
C MET A 57 5.40 -13.08 5.90
N ILE A 58 4.11 -13.12 6.25
CA ILE A 58 3.27 -11.93 6.37
C ILE A 58 2.73 -11.88 7.80
N ALA A 59 2.92 -10.72 8.43
CA ALA A 59 2.49 -10.46 9.80
C ALA A 59 1.67 -9.16 9.83
N VAL A 60 0.61 -9.14 10.64
CA VAL A 60 -0.31 -8.00 10.75
C VAL A 60 -0.35 -7.53 12.20
N GLY A 61 -0.14 -6.23 12.41
CA GLY A 61 -0.12 -5.59 13.72
C GLY A 61 1.09 -4.66 13.89
N ASP A 62 1.27 -4.19 15.13
CA ASP A 62 2.33 -3.25 15.47
C ASP A 62 3.61 -3.94 15.94
N GLU A 63 4.73 -3.22 15.85
CA GLU A 63 6.07 -3.66 16.25
C GLU A 63 6.60 -4.89 15.48
N LYS A 64 6.48 -6.09 16.07
CA LYS A 64 6.92 -7.38 15.52
C LYS A 64 5.82 -8.43 15.74
N PRO A 65 4.69 -8.30 15.03
CA PRO A 65 3.58 -9.22 15.18
C PRO A 65 3.98 -10.66 14.82
N LYS A 66 3.25 -11.63 15.36
CA LYS A 66 3.42 -13.02 14.94
C LYS A 66 2.97 -13.16 13.48
N PRO A 67 3.75 -13.85 12.63
CA PRO A 67 3.34 -14.08 11.26
C PRO A 67 2.11 -14.98 11.22
N HIS A 68 1.13 -14.61 10.39
CA HIS A 68 -0.07 -15.42 10.16
C HIS A 68 0.05 -16.24 8.87
N ILE A 69 0.84 -15.77 7.90
CA ILE A 69 1.31 -16.53 6.74
C ILE A 69 2.81 -16.78 6.90
N ARG A 70 3.23 -18.01 6.64
CA ARG A 70 4.63 -18.45 6.68
C ARG A 70 4.83 -19.56 5.66
N GLU A 71 5.68 -19.31 4.69
CA GLU A 71 5.97 -20.27 3.63
C GLU A 71 7.46 -20.28 3.30
N ASP A 72 7.90 -21.42 2.77
CA ASP A 72 9.26 -21.63 2.31
C ASP A 72 9.27 -21.58 0.78
N ILE A 73 10.29 -20.95 0.20
CA ILE A 73 10.55 -20.97 -1.24
C ILE A 73 11.96 -21.50 -1.50
N ASP A 74 12.08 -22.42 -2.45
CA ASP A 74 13.37 -22.91 -2.92
C ASP A 74 14.01 -21.86 -3.83
N VAL A 75 15.24 -21.50 -3.51
CA VAL A 75 15.97 -20.41 -4.18
C VAL A 75 17.25 -20.95 -4.80
N SER A 76 17.51 -20.57 -6.04
CA SER A 76 18.78 -20.85 -6.71
C SER A 76 19.23 -19.57 -7.41
N VAL A 77 20.39 -19.07 -7.03
CA VAL A 77 20.91 -17.77 -7.50
C VAL A 77 22.37 -17.97 -7.90
N PRO A 78 22.69 -17.88 -9.21
CA PRO A 78 24.06 -18.01 -9.69
C PRO A 78 25.01 -16.97 -9.08
N ALA A 79 26.31 -17.21 -9.24
CA ALA A 79 27.33 -16.28 -8.77
C ALA A 79 27.19 -14.93 -9.49
N LYS A 80 27.28 -13.82 -8.74
CA LYS A 80 27.24 -12.45 -9.27
C LYS A 80 25.94 -12.09 -10.02
N GLU A 81 24.86 -12.79 -9.77
CA GLU A 81 23.57 -12.57 -10.43
C GLU A 81 22.48 -12.16 -9.45
N THR A 82 21.43 -11.55 -10.01
CA THR A 82 20.17 -11.28 -9.35
C THR A 82 19.09 -12.12 -10.00
N VAL A 83 18.32 -12.85 -9.19
CA VAL A 83 17.19 -13.66 -9.66
C VAL A 83 15.93 -13.21 -8.93
N GLU A 84 14.83 -13.12 -9.67
CA GLU A 84 13.52 -12.76 -9.15
C GLU A 84 12.65 -13.98 -8.92
N PHE A 85 11.92 -13.97 -7.81
CA PHE A 85 10.95 -14.98 -7.41
C PHE A 85 9.61 -14.31 -7.15
N THR A 86 8.51 -15.00 -7.42
CA THR A 86 7.17 -14.54 -7.04
C THR A 86 6.79 -15.21 -5.72
N ILE A 87 6.38 -14.40 -4.75
CA ILE A 87 5.90 -14.83 -3.43
C ILE A 87 4.54 -14.17 -3.14
N GLY A 88 3.82 -14.63 -2.13
CA GLY A 88 2.46 -14.17 -1.85
C GLY A 88 1.41 -15.05 -2.52
N GLY A 89 0.30 -14.46 -2.97
CA GLY A 89 -0.85 -15.19 -3.52
C GLY A 89 -1.80 -15.75 -2.45
N GLU A 90 -1.48 -15.51 -1.18
CA GLU A 90 -2.32 -15.87 -0.04
C GLU A 90 -3.32 -14.76 0.31
N LEU A 91 -4.46 -15.17 0.85
CA LEU A 91 -5.53 -14.24 1.24
C LEU A 91 -5.12 -13.42 2.46
N LEU A 92 -5.20 -12.10 2.38
CA LEU A 92 -4.89 -11.21 3.49
C LEU A 92 -6.05 -11.11 4.49
N ALA A 93 -6.28 -12.16 5.28
CA ALA A 93 -7.48 -12.29 6.11
C ALA A 93 -7.66 -11.24 7.24
N PHE A 94 -6.67 -10.38 7.49
CA PHE A 94 -6.68 -9.42 8.61
C PHE A 94 -6.40 -7.98 8.16
N GLU A 95 -7.15 -7.04 8.74
CA GLU A 95 -6.91 -5.60 8.56
C GLU A 95 -5.75 -5.10 9.43
N GLY A 96 -5.05 -4.07 8.95
CA GLY A 96 -4.08 -3.31 9.73
C GLY A 96 -2.75 -3.08 9.04
N HIS A 97 -1.76 -2.64 9.83
CA HIS A 97 -0.38 -2.50 9.37
C HIS A 97 0.21 -3.89 9.10
N THR A 98 0.61 -4.13 7.86
CA THR A 98 1.07 -5.43 7.38
C THR A 98 2.55 -5.34 7.02
N ILE A 99 3.30 -6.36 7.46
CA ILE A 99 4.74 -6.46 7.24
C ILE A 99 5.00 -7.78 6.52
N LEU A 100 5.62 -7.69 5.34
CA LEU A 100 6.25 -8.83 4.69
C LEU A 100 7.68 -8.94 5.19
N GLY A 101 7.97 -10.08 5.80
CA GLY A 101 9.26 -10.41 6.39
C GLY A 101 9.97 -11.54 5.66
N LEU A 102 11.30 -11.48 5.67
CA LEU A 102 12.16 -12.56 5.17
C LEU A 102 12.97 -13.14 6.33
N ASN A 103 13.21 -14.45 6.30
CA ASN A 103 14.08 -15.12 7.25
C ASN A 103 14.82 -16.31 6.64
N THR A 104 16.02 -16.56 7.16
CA THR A 104 16.87 -17.71 6.84
C THR A 104 17.43 -18.29 8.13
N GLY A 105 17.58 -19.61 8.18
CA GLY A 105 18.28 -20.33 9.24
C GLY A 105 19.81 -20.18 9.20
N GLY A 106 20.34 -19.47 8.20
CA GLY A 106 21.77 -19.25 7.99
C GLY A 106 22.26 -19.91 6.70
N MET A 107 23.58 -19.93 6.52
CA MET A 107 24.21 -20.53 5.35
C MET A 107 25.14 -21.67 5.76
N ARG A 108 24.89 -22.86 5.22
CA ARG A 108 25.76 -24.02 5.38
C ARG A 108 26.89 -23.95 4.36
N ALA A 109 28.09 -24.31 4.81
CA ALA A 109 29.31 -24.37 3.99
C ALA A 109 29.59 -23.08 3.16
N PRO A 110 29.65 -21.91 3.82
CA PRO A 110 29.69 -20.61 3.14
C PRO A 110 30.95 -20.34 2.30
N HIS A 111 32.01 -21.14 2.49
CA HIS A 111 33.27 -21.05 1.74
C HIS A 111 33.50 -22.27 0.84
N SER A 112 32.45 -23.05 0.56
CA SER A 112 32.51 -24.19 -0.35
C SER A 112 32.10 -23.78 -1.76
N ASP A 113 32.29 -24.69 -2.72
CA ASP A 113 31.82 -24.51 -4.10
C ASP A 113 30.28 -24.55 -4.21
N SER A 114 29.59 -24.99 -3.15
CA SER A 114 28.13 -25.11 -3.11
C SER A 114 27.56 -24.68 -1.75
N PRO A 115 27.55 -23.37 -1.45
CA PRO A 115 26.88 -22.86 -0.26
C PRO A 115 25.37 -23.09 -0.33
N VAL A 116 24.77 -23.44 0.82
CA VAL A 116 23.33 -23.73 0.91
C VAL A 116 22.68 -22.79 1.92
N LEU A 117 21.69 -22.02 1.47
CA LEU A 117 20.85 -21.20 2.34
C LEU A 117 19.83 -22.09 3.05
N GLN A 118 19.82 -22.08 4.38
CA GLN A 118 18.89 -22.89 5.15
C GLN A 118 17.62 -22.11 5.43
N LYS A 119 16.48 -22.80 5.43
CA LYS A 119 15.22 -22.24 5.90
C LYS A 119 15.25 -21.97 7.40
N SER A 120 14.40 -21.05 7.84
CA SER A 120 14.26 -20.75 9.26
C SER A 120 13.19 -21.63 9.90
N SER A 121 13.42 -22.03 11.15
CA SER A 121 12.39 -22.65 12.01
C SER A 121 11.77 -21.67 13.02
N GLY A 122 12.37 -20.49 13.23
CA GLY A 122 11.91 -19.49 14.19
C GLY A 122 10.86 -18.53 13.62
N SER A 123 10.10 -17.86 14.48
CA SER A 123 9.08 -16.85 14.09
C SER A 123 9.64 -15.43 13.91
N SER A 124 10.93 -15.24 14.14
CA SER A 124 11.62 -13.97 13.86
C SER A 124 11.68 -13.73 12.36
N TYR A 125 11.69 -12.48 11.92
CA TYR A 125 11.87 -12.10 10.52
C TYR A 125 12.51 -10.71 10.43
N LYS A 126 13.13 -10.43 9.29
CA LYS A 126 13.61 -9.10 8.93
C LYS A 126 12.55 -8.44 8.04
N PRO A 127 12.00 -7.28 8.40
CA PRO A 127 11.04 -6.56 7.55
C PRO A 127 11.68 -6.26 6.19
N ALA A 128 10.97 -6.58 5.11
CA ALA A 128 11.38 -6.31 3.74
C ALA A 128 10.46 -5.30 3.06
N LEU A 129 9.15 -5.39 3.34
CA LEU A 129 8.14 -4.47 2.82
C LEU A 129 7.06 -4.24 3.88
N SER A 130 6.62 -3.00 4.05
CA SER A 130 5.44 -2.66 4.85
C SER A 130 4.35 -2.03 3.98
N PHE A 131 3.10 -2.41 4.24
CA PHE A 131 1.92 -1.92 3.54
C PHE A 131 0.69 -1.96 4.47
N THR A 132 -0.43 -1.41 4.02
CA THR A 132 -1.67 -1.44 4.81
C THR A 132 -2.70 -2.34 4.15
N THR A 133 -3.31 -3.21 4.96
CA THR A 133 -4.42 -4.06 4.52
C THR A 133 -5.72 -3.51 5.11
N TRP A 134 -6.74 -3.40 4.27
CA TRP A 134 -8.07 -2.91 4.66
C TRP A 134 -9.16 -3.87 4.21
N ASP A 135 -10.24 -3.95 4.96
CA ASP A 135 -11.49 -4.46 4.44
C ASP A 135 -12.10 -3.43 3.49
N ARG A 136 -12.61 -3.90 2.35
CA ARG A 136 -13.10 -3.01 1.29
C ARG A 136 -14.33 -2.21 1.74
N GLU A 137 -15.22 -2.82 2.50
CA GLU A 137 -16.41 -2.13 3.03
C GLU A 137 -16.00 -1.14 4.11
N HIS A 138 -15.12 -1.54 5.01
CA HIS A 138 -14.60 -0.67 6.07
C HIS A 138 -13.85 0.53 5.49
N TYR A 139 -13.00 0.32 4.49
CA TYR A 139 -12.30 1.38 3.77
C TYR A 139 -13.29 2.37 3.14
N ARG A 140 -14.33 1.86 2.47
CA ARG A 140 -15.38 2.69 1.88
C ARG A 140 -16.13 3.51 2.92
N VAL A 141 -16.48 2.93 4.06
CA VAL A 141 -17.17 3.65 5.15
C VAL A 141 -16.28 4.74 5.74
N ILE A 142 -15.01 4.45 6.03
CA ILE A 142 -14.12 5.43 6.68
C ILE A 142 -13.61 6.50 5.72
N HIS A 143 -13.28 6.15 4.48
CA HIS A 143 -12.58 7.07 3.57
C HIS A 143 -13.49 7.66 2.50
N GLU A 144 -14.53 6.97 2.06
CA GLU A 144 -15.43 7.48 1.02
C GLU A 144 -16.68 8.18 1.57
N GLN A 145 -17.29 7.67 2.65
CA GLN A 145 -18.50 8.30 3.18
C GLN A 145 -18.25 9.72 3.72
N PRO A 146 -17.17 10.01 4.48
CA PRO A 146 -16.92 11.36 4.94
C PRO A 146 -16.71 12.35 3.79
N LYS A 147 -16.10 11.90 2.68
CA LYS A 147 -15.97 12.72 1.46
C LYS A 147 -17.35 13.09 0.90
N ARG A 148 -18.27 12.13 0.82
CA ARG A 148 -19.66 12.39 0.36
C ARG A 148 -20.42 13.31 1.31
N THR A 149 -20.25 13.13 2.62
CA THR A 149 -20.88 14.00 3.63
C THR A 149 -20.32 15.42 3.58
N GLN A 150 -19.00 15.58 3.37
CA GLN A 150 -18.38 16.89 3.16
C GLN A 150 -18.90 17.57 1.88
N GLU A 151 -19.01 16.83 0.78
CA GLU A 151 -19.61 17.35 -0.45
C GLU A 151 -21.06 17.80 -0.22
N PHE A 152 -21.86 17.01 0.49
CA PHE A 152 -23.25 17.35 0.82
C PHE A 152 -23.34 18.57 1.75
N ALA A 153 -22.48 18.65 2.76
CA ALA A 153 -22.42 19.79 3.68
C ALA A 153 -22.06 21.08 2.94
N LEU A 154 -21.14 21.01 1.97
CA LEU A 154 -20.76 22.14 1.13
C LEU A 154 -21.90 22.56 0.18
N VAL A 155 -22.62 21.62 -0.41
CA VAL A 155 -23.81 21.92 -1.23
C VAL A 155 -24.92 22.53 -0.38
N SER A 156 -25.16 21.99 0.81
CA SER A 156 -26.17 22.48 1.75
C SER A 156 -25.86 23.91 2.22
N SER A 157 -24.60 24.20 2.59
CA SER A 157 -24.21 25.54 3.03
C SER A 157 -24.38 26.59 1.94
N ILE A 158 -24.01 26.27 0.69
CA ILE A 158 -24.24 27.13 -0.47
C ILE A 158 -25.75 27.37 -0.66
N SER A 159 -26.57 26.32 -0.59
CA SER A 159 -28.02 26.42 -0.78
C SER A 159 -28.66 27.37 0.26
N ILE A 160 -28.22 27.28 1.51
CA ILE A 160 -28.70 28.16 2.59
C ILE A 160 -28.32 29.62 2.33
N VAL A 161 -27.08 29.88 1.92
CA VAL A 161 -26.63 31.26 1.61
C VAL A 161 -27.41 31.84 0.44
N THR A 162 -27.63 31.06 -0.62
CA THR A 162 -28.45 31.50 -1.76
C THR A 162 -29.87 31.80 -1.34
N LEU A 163 -30.50 30.95 -0.53
CA LEU A 163 -31.85 31.18 -0.01
C LEU A 163 -31.93 32.45 0.84
N ALA A 164 -30.95 32.69 1.70
CA ALA A 164 -30.88 33.89 2.53
C ALA A 164 -30.80 35.17 1.67
N ILE A 165 -30.00 35.17 0.61
CA ILE A 165 -29.87 36.32 -0.31
C ILE A 165 -31.20 36.60 -1.03
N VAL A 166 -31.87 35.54 -1.50
CA VAL A 166 -33.19 35.65 -2.14
C VAL A 166 -34.22 36.21 -1.15
N GLN A 167 -34.25 35.71 0.09
CA GLN A 167 -35.17 36.19 1.13
C GLN A 167 -34.98 37.67 1.44
N VAL A 168 -33.72 38.13 1.61
CA VAL A 168 -33.41 39.54 1.86
C VAL A 168 -33.88 40.41 0.70
N GLY A 169 -33.63 39.98 -0.54
CA GLY A 169 -34.04 40.73 -1.72
C GLY A 169 -35.54 40.83 -1.94
N VAL A 170 -36.27 39.75 -1.69
CA VAL A 170 -37.74 39.76 -1.72
C VAL A 170 -38.28 40.70 -0.65
N THR A 171 -37.72 40.66 0.56
CA THR A 171 -38.14 41.55 1.67
C THR A 171 -37.81 43.02 1.39
N ALA A 172 -36.71 43.29 0.68
CA ALA A 172 -36.28 44.63 0.28
C ALA A 172 -37.01 45.16 -0.98
N ASN A 173 -37.97 44.42 -1.55
CA ASN A 173 -38.69 44.76 -2.79
C ASN A 173 -37.80 44.91 -4.04
N GLU A 174 -36.59 44.35 -4.01
CA GLU A 174 -35.64 44.29 -5.13
C GLU A 174 -35.32 42.81 -5.52
N PRO A 175 -36.32 42.06 -6.01
CA PRO A 175 -36.16 40.63 -6.28
C PRO A 175 -35.21 40.34 -7.46
N ILE A 176 -35.05 41.28 -8.40
CA ILE A 176 -34.23 41.06 -9.60
C ILE A 176 -32.72 41.13 -9.27
N VAL A 177 -32.32 42.10 -8.43
CA VAL A 177 -30.91 42.28 -8.03
C VAL A 177 -30.44 41.12 -7.14
N SER A 178 -31.31 40.65 -6.25
CA SER A 178 -31.02 39.55 -5.33
C SER A 178 -30.93 38.19 -6.02
N VAL A 179 -31.80 37.89 -6.99
CA VAL A 179 -31.68 36.69 -7.83
C VAL A 179 -30.39 36.74 -8.65
N GLY A 180 -30.01 37.91 -9.17
CA GLY A 180 -28.74 38.11 -9.88
C GLY A 180 -27.51 37.82 -9.01
N ILE A 181 -27.46 38.34 -7.79
CA ILE A 181 -26.36 38.09 -6.84
C ILE A 181 -26.30 36.60 -6.43
N GLY A 182 -27.46 35.98 -6.16
CA GLY A 182 -27.54 34.56 -5.87
C GLY A 182 -27.00 33.68 -7.01
N ALA A 183 -27.35 34.01 -8.25
CA ALA A 183 -26.86 33.31 -9.43
C ALA A 183 -25.36 33.50 -9.67
N ILE A 184 -24.80 34.70 -9.41
CA ILE A 184 -23.35 34.97 -9.52
C ILE A 184 -22.56 34.16 -8.49
N ILE A 185 -23.04 34.08 -7.24
CA ILE A 185 -22.39 33.28 -6.19
C ILE A 185 -22.43 31.80 -6.56
N LEU A 186 -23.58 31.28 -7.01
CA LEU A 186 -23.70 29.90 -7.51
C LEU A 186 -22.76 29.64 -8.69
N TYR A 187 -22.64 30.58 -9.62
CA TYR A 187 -21.77 30.46 -10.78
C TYR A 187 -20.27 30.45 -10.41
N ILE A 188 -19.84 31.35 -9.52
CA ILE A 188 -18.45 31.39 -9.02
C ILE A 188 -18.13 30.07 -8.31
N PHE A 189 -19.03 29.57 -7.46
CA PHE A 189 -18.85 28.31 -6.75
C PHE A 189 -18.86 27.08 -7.67
N TRP A 190 -19.76 27.02 -8.65
CA TRP A 190 -19.78 25.93 -9.62
C TRP A 190 -18.49 25.89 -10.45
N ARG A 191 -17.96 27.06 -10.80
CA ARG A 191 -16.70 27.19 -11.54
C ARG A 191 -15.50 26.77 -10.69
N THR A 192 -15.41 27.18 -9.42
CA THR A 192 -14.31 26.81 -8.52
C THR A 192 -14.37 25.33 -8.09
N GLY A 193 -15.57 24.77 -7.93
CA GLY A 193 -15.77 23.34 -7.67
C GLY A 193 -15.33 22.44 -8.84
N ARG A 194 -15.50 22.90 -10.09
CA ARG A 194 -15.01 22.17 -11.29
C ARG A 194 -13.49 22.15 -11.41
N THR A 195 -12.80 23.24 -11.07
CA THR A 195 -11.33 23.30 -11.15
C THR A 195 -10.65 22.36 -10.16
N GLN A 196 -11.27 22.08 -9.01
CA GLN A 196 -10.75 21.06 -8.09
C GLN A 196 -10.91 19.62 -8.62
N ARG A 197 -11.92 19.35 -9.45
CA ARG A 197 -12.10 18.03 -10.10
C ARG A 197 -11.06 17.74 -11.18
N THR A 198 -10.63 18.74 -11.97
CA THR A 198 -9.66 18.53 -13.06
C THR A 198 -8.22 18.41 -12.57
N SER A 199 -7.88 18.98 -11.42
CA SER A 199 -6.58 18.79 -10.76
C SER A 199 -6.43 17.41 -10.09
N ARG A 200 -7.53 16.68 -9.84
CA ARG A 200 -7.54 15.43 -9.08
C ARG A 200 -7.45 14.15 -9.93
N ASN A 201 -7.59 14.27 -11.26
CA ASN A 201 -7.40 13.15 -12.21
C ASN A 201 -5.94 13.02 -12.71
N LYS A 202 -4.99 13.71 -12.06
CA LYS A 202 -3.56 13.69 -12.42
C LYS A 202 -2.64 13.25 -11.26
N SER A 203 -3.19 12.75 -10.14
CA SER A 203 -2.41 12.16 -9.04
C SER A 203 -2.81 10.72 -8.84
#